data_AF-A0A961LZC1-F1
#
_entry.id   AF-A0A961LZC1-F1
#
_cell.length_a   1.000
_cell.length_b   1.000
_cell.length_c   1.000
_cell.angle_alpha   90.00
_cell.angle_beta   90.00
_cell.angle_gamma   90.00
#
_symmetry.space_group_name_H-M   'P 1'
#
loop_
_entity.id
_entity.type
_entity.pdbx_description
1 polymer ?
#
loop_
_entity_poly.entity_id
_entity_poly.type
_entity_poly.pdbx_seq_one_letter_code
_entity_poly.pdbx_strand_id
1 'polypeptide(L)'
;HLADRIIGGGPFEKSWPVGEPGMSRKDTEELQILLTRRGFDTGGSDGKAGPKTRAAIRAFQSAAGIPADGFPSQALLQMVRGQ
;
A
#
# COMPACT_ATOMS: atom_id res chain seq x y z
N HIS A 1 -27.68 -16.85 0.34
CA HIS A 1 -26.32 -17.21 -0.09
C HIS A 1 -25.66 -15.95 -0.64
N LEU A 2 -24.80 -15.35 0.19
CA LEU A 2 -24.22 -14.02 0.04
C LEU A 2 -22.92 -14.12 -0.76
N ALA A 3 -23.03 -14.42 -2.05
CA ALA A 3 -21.92 -14.45 -2.98
C ALA A 3 -21.94 -13.18 -3.83
N ASP A 4 -21.81 -12.02 -3.18
CA ASP A 4 -21.65 -10.74 -3.87
C ASP A 4 -20.55 -9.95 -3.19
N ARG A 5 -19.31 -10.27 -3.59
CA ARG A 5 -18.15 -9.39 -3.58
C ARG A 5 -16.97 -10.14 -4.17
N ILE A 6 -17.05 -10.29 -5.49
CA ILE A 6 -15.86 -10.26 -6.33
C ILE A 6 -15.27 -8.86 -6.13
N ILE A 7 -14.47 -8.70 -5.07
CA ILE A 7 -13.54 -7.57 -4.97
C ILE A 7 -12.56 -7.83 -6.10
N GLY A 8 -12.69 -7.03 -7.16
CA GLY A 8 -11.84 -7.07 -8.33
C GLY A 8 -10.38 -6.97 -7.91
N GLY A 9 -9.76 -8.14 -7.74
CA GLY A 9 -8.34 -8.32 -7.92
C GLY A 9 -8.07 -8.04 -9.39
N GLY A 10 -7.98 -6.75 -9.73
CA GLY A 10 -7.27 -6.34 -10.92
C GLY A 10 -5.93 -7.07 -10.92
N PRO A 11 -5.43 -7.51 -12.07
CA PRO A 11 -4.16 -8.20 -12.12
C PRO A 11 -3.13 -7.37 -11.37
N PHE A 12 -2.45 -7.95 -10.38
CA PHE A 12 -1.15 -7.46 -9.96
C PHE A 12 -0.21 -7.77 -11.13
N GLU A 13 -0.39 -7.01 -12.21
CA GLU A 13 0.36 -7.08 -13.44
C GLU A 13 1.77 -6.62 -13.11
N LYS A 14 2.58 -7.63 -12.81
CA LYS A 14 4.03 -7.62 -12.93
C LYS A 14 4.40 -7.23 -14.37
N SER A 15 4.32 -5.95 -14.66
CA SER A 15 4.99 -5.35 -15.80
C SER A 15 5.85 -4.27 -15.17
N TRP A 16 7.11 -4.58 -14.90
CA TRP A 16 8.10 -3.56 -14.56
C TRP A 16 8.30 -2.72 -15.83
N PRO A 17 7.70 -1.53 -15.96
CA PRO A 17 7.83 -0.77 -17.18
C PRO A 17 9.20 -0.11 -17.08
N VAL A 18 10.11 -0.46 -17.99
CA VAL A 18 11.32 0.33 -18.22
C VAL A 18 10.83 1.68 -18.77
N GLY A 19 10.34 2.59 -17.92
CA GLY A 19 9.84 3.90 -18.36
C GLY A 19 8.77 4.58 -17.51
N GLU A 20 7.95 3.86 -16.73
CA GLU A 20 7.00 4.49 -15.79
C GLU A 20 7.60 4.46 -14.39
N PRO A 21 7.72 5.59 -13.68
CA PRO A 21 8.24 5.54 -12.32
C PRO A 21 7.24 4.74 -11.49
N GLY A 22 7.63 3.51 -11.12
CA GLY A 22 7.08 2.86 -9.93
C GLY A 22 7.08 3.87 -8.77
N MET A 23 6.20 3.66 -7.80
CA MET A 23 5.94 4.57 -6.67
C MET A 23 7.17 5.41 -6.31
N SER A 24 7.09 6.73 -6.52
CA SER A 24 8.23 7.62 -6.31
C SER A 24 8.69 7.54 -4.86
N ARG A 25 9.94 7.94 -4.59
CA ARG A 25 10.42 8.08 -3.22
C ARG A 25 9.49 9.00 -2.41
N LYS A 26 8.98 10.08 -3.03
CA LYS A 26 8.01 11.00 -2.42
C LYS A 26 6.67 10.31 -2.13
N ASP A 27 6.17 9.51 -3.07
CA ASP A 27 4.91 8.76 -2.86
C ASP A 27 5.07 7.73 -1.73
N THR A 28 6.22 7.07 -1.66
CA THR A 28 6.53 6.11 -0.60
C THR A 28 6.65 6.79 0.76
N GLU A 29 7.30 7.96 0.81
CA GLU A 29 7.41 8.78 2.00
C GLU A 29 6.03 9.25 2.48
N GLU A 30 5.18 9.70 1.55
CA GLU A 30 3.82 10.10 1.86
C GLU A 30 2.98 8.92 2.37
N LEU A 31 3.07 7.75 1.71
CA LEU A 31 2.43 6.53 2.18
C LEU A 31 2.85 6.21 3.62
N GLN A 32 4.15 6.33 3.92
CA GLN A 32 4.68 6.08 5.26
C GLN A 32 4.11 7.05 6.30
N ILE A 33 4.07 8.34 5.98
CA ILE A 33 3.49 9.38 6.84
C ILE A 33 2.02 9.08 7.12
N LEU A 34 1.24 8.77 6.08
CA LEU A 34 -0.19 8.54 6.22
C LEU A 34 -0.51 7.24 6.97
N LEU A 35 0.29 6.19 6.79
CA LEU A 35 0.19 4.94 7.57
C LEU A 35 0.49 5.19 9.05
N THR A 36 1.57 5.91 9.33
CA THR A 36 1.96 6.28 10.71
C THR A 36 0.88 7.11 11.39
N ARG A 37 0.30 8.08 10.68
CA ARG A 37 -0.83 8.89 11.18
C ARG A 37 -2.08 8.07 11.51
N ARG A 38 -2.26 6.92 10.87
CA ARG A 38 -3.35 5.96 11.15
C ARG A 38 -3.00 4.93 12.21
N GLY A 39 -1.83 5.04 12.84
CA GLY A 39 -1.39 4.13 13.91
C GLY A 39 -0.62 2.90 13.42
N PHE A 40 -0.24 2.84 12.13
CA PHE A 40 0.59 1.76 11.59
C PHE A 40 2.06 2.21 11.54
N ASP A 41 2.90 1.70 12.46
CA ASP A 41 4.32 2.09 12.54
C ASP A 41 5.12 1.64 11.32
N THR A 42 5.52 2.59 10.47
CA THR A 42 6.38 2.31 9.32
C THR A 42 7.86 2.35 9.68
N GLY A 43 8.19 2.76 10.91
CA GLY A 43 9.56 2.92 11.39
C GLY A 43 10.29 4.16 10.89
N GLY A 44 9.57 5.09 10.25
CA GLY A 44 10.12 6.27 9.60
C GLY A 44 9.47 6.57 8.25
N SER A 45 9.80 7.73 7.70
CA SER A 45 9.33 8.23 6.40
C SER A 45 10.53 8.60 5.51
N ASP A 46 11.40 7.62 5.25
CA ASP A 46 12.62 7.81 4.47
C ASP A 46 12.41 7.65 2.95
N GLY A 47 11.19 7.26 2.55
CA GLY A 47 10.82 6.90 1.19
C GLY A 47 11.34 5.52 0.76
N LYS A 48 11.80 4.71 1.72
CA LYS A 48 12.28 3.33 1.51
C LYS A 48 11.30 2.34 2.13
N ALA A 49 10.72 1.45 1.32
CA ALA A 49 9.79 0.43 1.79
C ALA A 49 10.53 -0.77 2.43
N GLY A 50 11.12 -0.54 3.61
CA GLY A 50 11.78 -1.56 4.41
C GLY A 50 10.82 -2.53 5.10
N PRO A 51 11.33 -3.49 5.90
CA PRO A 51 10.52 -4.50 6.59
C PRO A 51 9.41 -3.91 7.47
N LYS A 52 9.69 -2.83 8.21
CA LYS A 52 8.69 -2.14 9.04
C LYS A 52 7.58 -1.50 8.20
N THR A 53 7.93 -0.81 7.12
CA THR A 53 6.95 -0.25 6.18
C THR A 53 6.07 -1.34 5.57
N ARG A 54 6.66 -2.46 5.15
CA ARG A 54 5.90 -3.61 4.65
C ARG A 54 4.96 -4.19 5.71
N ALA A 55 5.39 -4.28 6.96
CA ALA A 55 4.53 -4.71 8.07
C ALA A 55 3.36 -3.76 8.31
N ALA A 56 3.61 -2.45 8.32
CA ALA A 56 2.58 -1.42 8.41
C ALA A 56 1.58 -1.49 7.26
N ILE A 57 2.06 -1.72 6.04
CA ILE A 57 1.21 -1.92 4.85
C ILE A 57 0.32 -3.14 5.03
N ARG A 58 0.87 -4.29 5.45
CA ARG A 58 0.06 -5.50 5.70
C ARG A 58 -1.01 -5.26 6.75
N ALA A 59 -0.65 -4.57 7.84
CA ALA A 59 -1.58 -4.25 8.90
C ALA A 59 -2.71 -3.34 8.41
N PHE A 60 -2.40 -2.31 7.63
CA PHE A 60 -3.40 -1.45 6.99
C PHE A 60 -4.29 -2.24 6.02
N GLN A 61 -3.69 -3.03 5.13
CA GLN A 61 -4.42 -3.86 4.16
C GLN A 61 -5.39 -4.81 4.86
N SER A 62 -4.93 -5.46 5.94
CA SER A 62 -5.77 -6.32 6.77
C SER A 62 -6.91 -5.54 7.45
N ALA A 63 -6.63 -4.34 7.97
CA ALA A 63 -7.64 -3.48 8.58
C ALA A 63 -8.68 -2.97 7.56
N ALA A 64 -8.25 -2.73 6.32
CA ALA A 64 -9.11 -2.33 5.21
C ALA A 64 -9.86 -3.51 4.55
N GLY A 65 -9.63 -4.75 5.00
CA GLY A 65 -10.29 -5.95 4.46
C GLY A 65 -9.83 -6.33 3.05
N ILE A 66 -8.63 -5.92 2.64
CA ILE A 66 -8.02 -6.25 1.35
C ILE A 66 -6.84 -7.21 1.51
N PRO A 67 -6.37 -7.87 0.44
CA PRO A 67 -5.23 -8.78 0.51
C PRO A 67 -3.98 -8.10 1.10
N ALA A 68 -3.49 -8.62 2.23
CA ALA A 68 -2.35 -8.10 2.97
C ALA A 68 -1.01 -8.56 2.36
N ASP A 69 -0.76 -8.20 1.11
CA ASP A 69 0.45 -8.59 0.37
C ASP A 69 1.72 -7.88 0.90
N GLY A 70 1.54 -6.71 1.53
CA GLY A 70 2.60 -5.93 2.16
C GLY A 70 3.38 -5.04 1.21
N PHE A 71 2.93 -4.87 -0.03
CA PHE A 71 3.68 -4.11 -1.03
C PHE A 71 3.15 -2.66 -1.16
N PRO A 72 4.07 -1.69 -1.24
CA PRO A 72 3.72 -0.32 -1.54
C PRO A 72 3.24 -0.23 -2.99
N SER A 73 2.10 0.43 -3.21
CA SER A 73 1.55 0.64 -4.54
C SER A 73 0.81 1.97 -4.61
N GLN A 74 0.63 2.49 -5.82
CA GLN A 74 -0.06 3.75 -6.00
C GLN A 74 -1.55 3.65 -5.66
N ALA A 75 -2.17 2.49 -5.91
CA ALA A 75 -3.52 2.20 -5.45
C ALA A 75 -3.63 2.24 -3.91
N LEU A 76 -2.64 1.67 -3.20
CA LEU A 76 -2.61 1.73 -1.74
C LEU A 76 -2.48 3.16 -1.23
N LEU A 77 -1.60 3.99 -1.82
CA LEU A 77 -1.49 5.39 -1.44
C LEU A 77 -2.80 6.15 -1.64
N GLN A 78 -3.49 5.95 -2.76
CA GLN A 78 -4.79 6.57 -3.01
C GLN A 78 -5.85 6.11 -1.99
N MET A 79 -5.87 4.83 -1.64
CA MET A 79 -6.78 4.30 -0.61
C MET A 79 -6.49 4.90 0.77
N VAL A 80 -5.22 5.06 1.11
CA VAL A 80 -4.78 5.70 2.36
C VAL A 80 -5.00 7.23 2.31
N ARG A 81 -5.10 7.87 1.14
CA ARG A 81 -5.47 9.30 1.03
C ARG A 81 -6.98 9.54 1.18
N GLY A 82 -7.79 8.64 0.62
CA GLY A 82 -9.25 8.80 0.52
C GLY A 82 -10.06 8.32 1.73
N GLN A 83 -9.41 7.81 2.78
CA GLN A 83 -10.07 7.41 4.03
C GLN A 83 -10.02 8.46 5.12
#